data_AF-A0A8J8JX42-F1
#
_entry.id   AF-A0A8J8JX42-F1
#
_cell.length_a   1.000
_cell.length_b   1.000
_cell.length_c   1.000
_cell.angle_alpha   90.00
_cell.angle_beta   90.00
_cell.angle_gamma   90.00
#
_symmetry.space_group_name_H-M   'P 1'
#
loop_
_entity.id
_entity.type
_entity.pdbx_description
1 polymer ?
#
loop_
_entity_poly.entity_id
_entity_poly.type
_entity_poly.pdbx_seq_one_letter_code
_entity_poly.pdbx_strand_id
1 'polypeptide(L)'
;SSESISEAMFINWCEQSAVPYQKYSHRTDIPCGSTIGPMTSAKLGVRTVDVGNPMWAMHSIRESAGVDDHLGIIKVLKCFFLEA
;
A
#
# COMPACT_ATOMS: atom_id res chain seq x y z
N SER A 1 -9.90 -4.52 -3.12
CA SER A 1 -8.73 -4.97 -3.91
C SER A 1 -7.77 -5.70 -3.02
N SER A 2 -7.36 -5.10 -1.90
CA SER A 2 -6.66 -5.82 -0.82
C SER A 2 -7.59 -6.83 -0.15
N GLU A 3 -7.13 -8.06 -0.02
CA GLU A 3 -7.78 -9.17 0.68
C GLU A 3 -6.79 -9.80 1.67
N SER A 4 -7.28 -10.60 2.61
CA SER A 4 -6.47 -11.02 3.77
C SER A 4 -5.17 -11.73 3.40
N ILE A 5 -5.14 -12.50 2.30
CA ILE A 5 -3.93 -13.18 1.84
C ILE A 5 -2.95 -12.17 1.24
N SER A 6 -3.41 -11.26 0.38
CA SER A 6 -2.52 -10.27 -0.25
C SER A 6 -1.95 -9.28 0.76
N GLU A 7 -2.75 -8.92 1.76
CA GLU A 7 -2.30 -8.11 2.90
C GLU A 7 -1.27 -8.85 3.76
N ALA A 8 -1.51 -10.13 4.09
CA ALA A 8 -0.59 -10.94 4.88
C ALA A 8 0.77 -11.11 4.20
N MET A 9 0.77 -11.31 2.87
CA MET A 9 2.02 -11.37 2.09
C MET A 9 2.82 -10.06 2.21
N PHE A 10 2.15 -8.91 2.09
CA PHE A 10 2.81 -7.61 2.23
C PHE A 10 3.34 -7.35 3.64
N ILE A 11 2.56 -7.70 4.67
CA ILE A 11 2.99 -7.62 6.08
C ILE A 11 4.25 -8.47 6.30
N ASN A 12 4.29 -9.68 5.76
CA ASN A 12 5.46 -10.55 5.86
C ASN A 12 6.72 -9.92 5.22
N TRP A 13 6.60 -9.24 4.07
CA TRP A 13 7.74 -8.51 3.48
C TRP A 13 8.16 -7.29 4.31
N CYS A 14 7.21 -6.59 4.95
CA CYS A 14 7.51 -5.53 5.91
C CYS A 14 8.32 -6.05 7.11
N GLU A 15 7.89 -7.16 7.70
CA GLU A 15 8.56 -7.81 8.83
C GLU A 15 9.97 -8.28 8.48
N GLN A 16 10.14 -8.95 7.33
CA GLN A 16 11.46 -9.37 6.83
C GLN A 16 12.39 -8.18 6.56
N SER A 17 11.84 -7.06 6.12
CA SER A 17 12.60 -5.83 5.87
C SER A 17 12.82 -4.97 7.13
N ALA A 18 12.30 -5.39 8.28
CA ALA A 18 12.25 -4.60 9.52
C ALA A 18 11.67 -3.18 9.30
N VAL A 19 10.62 -3.07 8.47
CA VAL A 19 9.90 -1.82 8.19
C VAL A 19 8.56 -1.83 8.92
N PRO A 20 8.25 -0.82 9.76
CA PRO A 20 6.95 -0.73 10.40
C PRO A 20 5.85 -0.51 9.36
N TYR A 21 4.68 -1.11 9.60
CA TYR A 21 3.51 -0.96 8.72
C TYR A 21 2.30 -0.47 9.51
N GLN A 22 1.32 0.03 8.77
CA GLN A 22 0.07 0.56 9.30
C GLN A 22 -1.08 -0.02 8.49
N LYS A 23 -2.21 -0.30 9.15
CA LYS A 23 -3.45 -0.69 8.46
C LYS A 23 -4.36 0.52 8.37
N TYR A 24 -4.79 0.82 7.16
CA TYR A 24 -5.74 1.91 6.90
C TYR A 24 -7.08 1.35 6.45
N SER A 25 -8.14 1.79 7.12
CA SER A 25 -9.52 1.59 6.68
C SER A 25 -10.24 2.92 6.78
N HIS A 26 -11.04 3.23 5.77
CA HIS A 26 -11.82 4.46 5.76
C HIS A 26 -13.10 4.28 6.58
N ARG A 27 -13.60 5.40 7.11
CA ARG A 27 -14.91 5.40 7.76
C ARG A 27 -16.00 5.00 6.77
N THR A 28 -16.89 4.10 7.19
CA THR A 28 -17.92 3.53 6.31
C THR A 28 -19.04 4.50 5.96
N ASP A 29 -19.17 5.60 6.69
CA ASP A 29 -20.16 6.66 6.47
C ASP A 29 -19.67 7.78 5.55
N ILE A 30 -18.44 7.72 5.06
CA ILE A 30 -17.85 8.72 4.16
C ILE A 30 -17.35 8.01 2.89
N PRO A 31 -17.65 8.52 1.67
CA PRO A 31 -17.12 7.93 0.45
C PRO A 31 -15.59 8.12 0.37
N CYS A 32 -14.89 7.10 -0.09
CA CYS A 32 -13.46 7.14 -0.36
C CYS A 32 -13.19 7.15 -1.87
N GLY A 33 -12.08 7.76 -2.28
CA GLY A 33 -11.56 7.61 -3.64
C GLY A 33 -11.22 6.14 -3.96
N SER A 34 -11.31 5.77 -5.24
CA SER A 34 -10.88 4.46 -5.73
C SER A 34 -9.45 4.52 -6.26
N THR A 35 -8.79 3.37 -6.35
CA THR A 35 -7.48 3.19 -6.98
C THR A 35 -7.59 2.34 -8.25
N ILE A 36 -6.45 2.06 -8.89
CA ILE A 36 -6.39 1.13 -10.02
C ILE A 36 -6.49 -0.34 -9.60
N GLY A 37 -6.22 -0.68 -8.33
CA GLY A 37 -6.13 -2.05 -7.82
C GLY A 37 -7.34 -2.93 -8.18
N PRO A 38 -8.58 -2.52 -7.85
CA PRO A 38 -9.77 -3.29 -8.18
C PRO A 38 -9.95 -3.51 -9.70
N MET A 39 -9.68 -2.47 -10.50
CA MET A 39 -9.81 -2.54 -11.95
C MET A 39 -8.78 -3.49 -12.56
N THR A 40 -7.53 -3.43 -12.11
CA THR A 40 -6.45 -4.31 -12.57
C THR A 40 -6.73 -5.77 -12.19
N SER A 41 -7.16 -6.01 -10.95
CA SER A 41 -7.50 -7.35 -10.47
C SER A 41 -8.64 -7.98 -11.26
N ALA A 42 -9.72 -7.22 -11.51
CA ALA A 42 -10.86 -7.69 -12.29
C ALA A 42 -10.51 -7.98 -13.76
N LYS A 43 -9.62 -7.18 -14.37
CA LYS A 43 -9.21 -7.34 -15.77
C LYS A 43 -8.23 -8.49 -16.00
N LEU A 44 -7.31 -8.73 -15.06
CA LEU A 44 -6.22 -9.70 -15.25
C LEU A 44 -6.44 -10.99 -14.46
N GLY A 45 -7.38 -11.03 -13.51
CA GLY A 45 -7.55 -12.17 -12.61
C GLY A 45 -6.38 -12.34 -11.63
N VAL A 46 -5.54 -11.30 -11.47
CA VAL A 46 -4.37 -11.32 -10.59
C VAL A 46 -4.71 -10.69 -9.25
N ARG A 47 -4.23 -11.30 -8.17
CA ARG A 47 -4.34 -10.77 -6.80
C ARG A 47 -3.63 -9.43 -6.70
N THR A 48 -4.25 -8.47 -6.01
CA THR A 48 -3.67 -7.14 -5.78
C THR A 48 -3.67 -6.81 -4.29
N VAL A 49 -2.76 -5.93 -3.89
CA VAL A 49 -2.77 -5.26 -2.58
C VAL A 49 -2.50 -3.79 -2.85
N ASP A 50 -3.37 -2.91 -2.34
CA ASP A 50 -3.17 -1.47 -2.36
C ASP A 50 -2.34 -1.06 -1.14
N VAL A 51 -1.19 -0.42 -1.38
CA VAL A 51 -0.27 0.08 -0.37
C VAL A 51 0.17 1.49 -0.74
N GLY A 52 0.55 2.30 0.24
CA GLY A 52 1.02 3.65 -0.01
C GLY A 52 1.59 4.30 1.25
N ASN A 53 2.32 5.39 1.04
CA ASN A 53 2.87 6.18 2.13
C ASN A 53 1.83 7.20 2.62
N PRO A 54 1.73 7.43 3.93
CA PRO A 54 0.84 8.46 4.46
C PRO A 54 1.29 9.84 3.97
N MET A 55 0.32 10.65 3.56
CA MET A 55 0.55 12.01 3.08
C MET A 55 -0.61 12.92 3.49
N TRP A 56 -0.31 14.22 3.53
CA TRP A 56 -1.25 15.29 3.86
C TRP A 56 -1.55 16.12 2.61
N ALA A 57 -2.78 16.66 2.58
CA ALA A 57 -3.26 17.54 1.52
C ALA A 57 -3.18 16.92 0.11
N MET A 58 -3.51 15.62 -0.04
CA MET A 58 -3.60 14.95 -1.34
C MET A 58 -4.48 15.77 -2.30
N HIS A 59 -4.02 15.97 -3.54
CA HIS A 59 -4.59 16.84 -4.58
C HIS A 59 -4.32 18.36 -4.42
N SER A 60 -3.52 18.78 -3.44
CA SER A 60 -3.03 20.16 -3.34
C SER A 60 -1.94 20.44 -4.38
N ILE A 61 -1.71 21.72 -4.73
CA ILE A 61 -0.53 22.16 -5.49
C ILE A 61 0.79 21.86 -4.74
N ARG A 62 0.70 21.70 -3.41
CA ARG A 62 1.83 21.31 -2.57
C ARG A 62 1.36 20.32 -1.50
N GLU A 63 1.83 19.10 -1.61
CA GLU A 63 1.54 17.99 -0.72
C GLU A 63 2.67 17.82 0.32
N SER A 64 2.48 16.97 1.32
CA SER A 64 3.49 16.71 2.36
C SER A 64 3.45 15.24 2.80
N ALA A 65 4.63 14.63 2.95
CA ALA A 65 4.76 13.21 3.31
C ALA A 65 6.03 12.98 4.15
N GLY A 66 6.12 11.82 4.80
CA GLY A 66 7.29 11.43 5.59
C GLY A 66 8.46 10.95 4.73
N VAL A 67 9.67 11.39 5.06
CA VAL A 67 10.90 10.95 4.38
C VAL A 67 11.18 9.48 4.66
N ASP A 68 11.03 9.05 5.91
CA ASP A 68 11.28 7.67 6.34
C ASP A 68 10.29 6.68 5.73
N ASP A 69 9.04 7.09 5.51
CA ASP A 69 8.04 6.27 4.81
C ASP A 69 8.51 5.92 3.39
N HIS A 70 9.16 6.87 2.70
CA HIS A 70 9.68 6.65 1.35
C HIS A 70 10.87 5.69 1.34
N LEU A 71 11.76 5.80 2.33
CA LEU A 71 12.85 4.85 2.49
C LEU A 71 12.33 3.45 2.87
N GLY A 72 11.29 3.38 3.70
CA GLY A 72 10.61 2.15 4.11
C GLY A 72 10.01 1.40 2.92
N ILE A 73 9.17 2.07 2.12
CA ILE A 73 8.52 1.42 0.97
C ILE A 73 9.53 0.90 -0.06
N ILE A 74 10.64 1.60 -0.28
CA ILE A 74 11.73 1.12 -1.16
C ILE A 74 12.33 -0.19 -0.62
N LYS A 75 12.55 -0.31 0.69
CA LYS A 75 13.10 -1.53 1.30
C LYS A 75 12.13 -2.71 1.13
N VAL A 76 10.85 -2.51 1.42
CA VAL A 76 9.84 -3.58 1.30
C VAL A 76 9.66 -4.02 -0.15
N LEU A 77 9.62 -3.09 -1.12
CA LEU A 77 9.52 -3.46 -2.53
C LEU A 77 10.76 -4.18 -3.04
N LYS A 78 11.96 -3.87 -2.53
CA LYS A 78 13.16 -4.65 -2.82
C LYS A 78 13.04 -6.08 -2.30
N CYS A 79 12.58 -6.26 -1.06
CA CYS A 79 12.30 -7.59 -0.50
C CYS A 79 11.31 -8.36 -1.38
N PHE A 80 10.19 -7.74 -1.77
CA PHE A 80 9.22 -8.34 -2.70
C PHE A 80 9.85 -8.82 -4.01
N PHE A 81 10.63 -8.00 -4.72
CA PHE A 81 11.22 -8.40 -6.01
C PHE A 81 12.40 -9.37 -5.90
N LEU A 82 13.04 -9.48 -4.73
CA LEU A 82 14.17 -10.38 -4.53
C LEU A 82 13.75 -11.75 -3.97
N GLU A 83 12.59 -11.83 -3.32
CA GLU A 83 12.03 -13.07 -2.76
C GLU A 83 10.92 -13.70 -3.61
N ALA A 84 10.39 -12.97 -4.61
CA ALA A 84 9.36 -13.47 -5.53
C ALA A 84 9.97 -14.15 -6.78
#